data_AF-K0BCM0-F1
#
_entry.id   AF-K0BCM0-F1
#
_cell.length_a   1.000
_cell.length_b   1.000
_cell.length_c   1.000
_cell.angle_alpha   90.00
_cell.angle_beta   90.00
_cell.angle_gamma   90.00
#
_symmetry.space_group_name_H-M   'P 1'
#
loop_
_entity.id
_entity.type
_entity.pdbx_description
1 polymer ?
#
loop_
_entity_poly.entity_id
_entity_poly.type
_entity_poly.pdbx_seq_one_letter_code
_entity_poly.pdbx_strand_id
1 'polypeptide(L)'
;MPLDKITNPEEFTLTHDSVVLHTQGKPVACIIDKNIDNESRYTSLPNDPSLKASLIGFLNKHEDLGLLMGFKLKIQTDTEFFEYTVYPTDEFIDCVIYDESIFIINDKMDNLFRLRRIVTDQFVKTRSEFEKFKQMMT
;
A
#
# COMPACT_ATOMS: atom_id res chain seq x y z
N MET A 1 13.39 5.02 14.39
CA MET A 1 14.54 5.72 13.74
C MET A 1 14.35 7.22 13.91
N PRO A 2 15.36 8.10 13.74
CA PRO A 2 15.08 9.54 13.66
C PRO A 2 14.04 9.76 12.54
N LEU A 3 13.16 10.75 12.68
CA LEU A 3 12.36 11.25 11.56
C LEU A 3 13.35 11.87 10.57
N ASP A 4 14.02 11.04 9.78
CA ASP A 4 14.96 11.49 8.76
C ASP A 4 14.18 12.44 7.85
N LYS A 5 14.65 13.69 7.76
CA LYS A 5 14.07 14.67 6.84
C LYS A 5 14.02 14.03 5.47
N ILE A 6 12.81 13.88 4.93
CA ILE A 6 12.58 13.39 3.58
C ILE A 6 13.45 14.22 2.63
N THR A 7 14.52 13.61 2.11
CA THR A 7 15.48 14.26 1.23
C THR A 7 14.89 14.55 -0.15
N ASN A 8 13.81 13.84 -0.52
CA ASN A 8 13.11 14.02 -1.78
C ASN A 8 11.58 13.86 -1.60
N PRO A 9 10.84 14.95 -1.32
CA PRO A 9 9.39 14.91 -1.06
C PRO A 9 8.58 14.33 -2.22
N GLU A 10 9.05 14.52 -3.45
CA GLU A 10 8.37 14.06 -4.67
C GLU A 10 8.19 12.54 -4.69
N GLU A 11 9.12 11.79 -4.09
CA GLU A 11 9.07 10.33 -4.02
C GLU A 11 7.91 9.80 -3.16
N PHE A 12 7.32 10.65 -2.32
CA PHE A 12 6.23 10.29 -1.40
C PHE A 12 4.90 10.93 -1.81
N THR A 13 4.83 11.44 -3.04
CA THR A 13 3.59 11.93 -3.64
C THR A 13 2.63 10.76 -3.85
N LEU A 14 1.37 10.94 -3.47
CA LEU A 14 0.30 9.97 -3.71
C LEU A 14 0.22 9.63 -5.20
N THR A 15 0.27 8.34 -5.54
CA THR A 15 0.07 7.87 -6.92
C THR A 15 -1.23 7.09 -7.10
N HIS A 16 -1.70 6.41 -6.05
CA HIS A 16 -2.90 5.58 -6.12
C HIS A 16 -3.80 5.78 -4.89
N ASP A 17 -5.10 5.76 -5.14
CA ASP A 17 -6.11 5.76 -4.07
C ASP A 17 -6.24 4.35 -3.47
N SER A 18 -6.72 4.28 -2.23
CA SER A 18 -7.04 3.01 -1.58
C SER A 18 -8.41 3.03 -0.93
N VAL A 19 -9.01 1.84 -0.84
CA VAL A 19 -10.34 1.64 -0.25
C VAL A 19 -10.41 0.28 0.42
N VAL A 20 -11.28 0.14 1.42
CA VAL A 20 -11.65 -1.15 1.99
C VAL A 20 -13.01 -1.55 1.45
N LEU A 21 -13.08 -2.69 0.78
CA LEU A 21 -14.34 -3.27 0.30
C LEU A 21 -14.81 -4.36 1.25
N HIS A 22 -16.12 -4.51 1.41
CA HIS A 22 -16.70 -5.56 2.24
C HIS A 22 -17.25 -6.67 1.34
N THR A 23 -16.46 -7.73 1.13
CA THR A 23 -16.84 -8.87 0.29
C THR A 23 -17.24 -10.04 1.17
N GLN A 24 -18.46 -10.56 1.00
CA GLN A 24 -18.99 -11.67 1.81
C GLN A 24 -18.89 -11.42 3.34
N GLY A 25 -19.07 -10.17 3.77
CA GLY A 25 -18.97 -9.77 5.17
C GLY A 25 -17.54 -9.69 5.73
N LYS A 26 -16.51 -9.80 4.87
CA LYS A 26 -15.10 -9.62 5.26
C LYS A 26 -14.53 -8.34 4.61
N PRO A 27 -13.86 -7.48 5.38
CA PRO A 27 -13.16 -6.34 4.81
C PRO A 27 -11.93 -6.81 4.04
N VAL A 28 -11.69 -6.22 2.87
CA VAL A 28 -10.52 -6.48 2.02
C VAL A 28 -9.88 -5.17 1.59
N ALA A 29 -8.56 -5.11 1.68
CA ALA A 29 -7.77 -3.96 1.28
C ALA A 29 -7.63 -3.88 -0.24
N CYS A 30 -7.99 -2.74 -0.84
CA CYS A 30 -7.93 -2.52 -2.27
C CYS A 30 -7.16 -1.25 -2.64
N ILE A 31 -6.31 -1.33 -3.66
CA ILE A 31 -5.66 -0.19 -4.32
C ILE A 31 -6.31 -0.01 -5.69
N ILE A 32 -6.66 1.24 -6.03
CA ILE A 32 -7.32 1.58 -7.29
C ILE A 32 -6.25 1.98 -8.30
N ASP A 33 -6.08 1.19 -9.36
CA ASP A 33 -5.26 1.53 -10.51
C ASP A 33 -6.14 1.95 -11.69
N LYS A 34 -6.00 3.21 -12.10
CA LYS A 34 -6.78 3.82 -13.19
C LYS A 34 -6.04 3.73 -14.54
N ASN A 35 -4.83 3.17 -14.56
CA ASN A 35 -4.05 3.01 -15.77
C ASN A 35 -4.50 1.76 -16.54
N ILE A 36 -5.21 1.99 -17.64
CA ILE A 36 -5.72 0.91 -18.50
C ILE A 36 -4.61 0.05 -19.12
N ASP A 37 -3.41 0.60 -19.32
CA ASP A 37 -2.29 -0.16 -19.89
C ASP A 37 -1.80 -1.23 -18.90
N ASN A 38 -1.96 -0.98 -17.59
CA ASN A 38 -1.57 -1.92 -16.55
C ASN A 38 -2.49 -3.14 -16.46
N GLU A 39 -3.75 -3.03 -16.90
CA GLU A 39 -4.69 -4.17 -16.87
C GLU A 39 -4.10 -5.39 -17.58
N SER A 40 -3.52 -5.19 -18.77
CA SER A 40 -2.87 -6.25 -19.52
C SER A 40 -1.66 -6.84 -18.79
N ARG A 41 -0.88 -5.99 -18.12
CA ARG A 41 0.34 -6.36 -17.40
C ARG A 41 0.04 -7.17 -16.13
N TYR A 42 -1.12 -6.96 -15.49
CA TYR A 42 -1.55 -7.77 -14.34
C TYR A 42 -1.87 -9.22 -14.69
N THR A 43 -2.33 -9.49 -15.93
CA THR A 43 -2.76 -10.84 -16.32
C THR A 43 -1.63 -11.88 -16.32
N SER A 44 -0.38 -11.43 -16.45
CA SER A 44 0.80 -12.31 -16.44
C SER A 44 1.31 -12.65 -15.03
N LEU A 45 0.89 -11.91 -13.99
CA LEU A 45 1.46 -12.00 -12.64
C LEU A 45 1.02 -13.22 -11.80
N PRO A 46 -0.24 -13.71 -11.81
CA PRO A 46 -0.73 -14.70 -10.84
C PRO A 46 0.05 -16.02 -10.77
N ASN A 47 0.74 -16.40 -11.86
CA ASN A 47 1.48 -17.66 -11.97
C ASN A 47 2.99 -17.44 -12.15
N ASP A 48 3.48 -16.21 -12.00
CA ASP A 48 4.90 -15.90 -12.17
C ASP A 48 5.69 -16.32 -10.91
N PRO A 49 6.61 -17.29 -11.00
CA PRO A 49 7.39 -17.75 -9.85
C PRO A 49 8.43 -16.72 -9.37
N SER A 50 8.77 -15.72 -10.18
CA SER A 50 9.68 -14.63 -9.83
C SER A 50 8.98 -13.50 -9.05
N LEU A 51 7.63 -13.55 -8.94
CA LEU A 51 6.82 -12.52 -8.31
C LEU A 51 7.29 -12.26 -6.87
N LYS A 52 7.69 -11.02 -6.64
CA LYS A 52 8.05 -10.46 -5.34
C LYS A 52 7.20 -9.24 -5.08
N ALA A 53 6.72 -9.15 -3.84
CA ALA A 53 6.02 -7.97 -3.37
C ALA A 53 6.49 -7.55 -1.99
N SER A 54 6.66 -6.23 -1.82
CA SER A 54 7.00 -5.63 -0.54
C SER A 54 6.20 -4.37 -0.30
N LEU A 55 5.85 -4.17 0.96
CA LEU A 55 5.11 -2.99 1.40
C LEU A 55 5.94 -2.27 2.45
N ILE A 56 6.37 -1.07 2.10
CA ILE A 56 7.30 -0.27 2.88
C ILE A 56 6.56 0.96 3.41
N GLY A 57 6.23 0.96 4.69
CA GLY A 57 5.63 2.09 5.38
C GLY A 57 6.61 3.26 5.56
N PHE A 58 6.07 4.47 5.56
CA PHE A 58 6.77 5.68 5.95
C PHE A 58 5.83 6.60 6.74
N LEU A 59 6.41 7.51 7.50
CA LEU A 59 5.68 8.56 8.20
C LEU A 59 5.93 9.89 7.51
N ASN A 60 4.88 10.67 7.32
CA ASN A 60 4.97 12.01 6.78
C ASN A 60 4.28 12.98 7.73
N LYS A 61 4.77 14.22 7.80
CA LYS A 61 4.14 15.28 8.58
C LYS A 61 3.62 16.34 7.63
N HIS A 62 2.31 16.43 7.52
CA HIS A 62 1.64 17.49 6.78
C HIS A 62 1.37 18.67 7.71
N GLU A 63 1.49 19.89 7.20
CA GLU A 63 1.29 21.11 7.99
C GLU A 63 -0.15 21.18 8.53
N ASP A 64 -1.15 20.89 7.68
CA ASP A 64 -2.57 20.91 8.09
C ASP A 64 -3.10 19.57 8.67
N LEU A 65 -2.69 18.42 8.12
CA LEU A 65 -3.26 17.11 8.45
C LEU A 65 -2.49 16.39 9.58
N GLY A 66 -1.40 16.97 10.06
CA GLY A 66 -0.58 16.39 11.11
C GLY A 66 0.26 15.19 10.64
N LEU A 67 0.50 14.25 11.56
CA LEU A 67 1.26 13.04 11.25
C LEU A 67 0.38 12.07 10.44
N LEU A 68 0.89 11.67 9.28
CA LEU A 68 0.30 10.72 8.36
C LEU A 68 1.19 9.49 8.24
N MET A 69 0.58 8.33 8.02
CA MET A 69 1.26 7.12 7.63
C MET A 69 0.95 6.83 6.16
N GLY A 70 1.98 6.63 5.36
CA GLY A 70 1.86 6.17 3.98
C GLY A 70 2.64 4.88 3.79
N PHE A 71 2.52 4.27 2.61
CA PHE A 71 3.38 3.17 2.21
C PHE A 71 3.71 3.22 0.72
N LYS A 72 4.83 2.58 0.37
CA LYS A 72 5.15 2.18 -0.99
C LYS A 72 4.90 0.69 -1.17
N LEU A 73 4.03 0.34 -2.11
CA LEU A 73 3.89 -1.04 -2.58
C LEU A 73 4.77 -1.22 -3.81
N LYS A 74 5.65 -2.22 -3.77
CA LYS A 74 6.45 -2.63 -4.91
C LYS A 74 6.04 -4.03 -5.34
N ILE A 75 5.70 -4.20 -6.61
CA ILE A 75 5.39 -5.49 -7.23
C ILE A 75 6.39 -5.68 -8.36
N GLN A 76 7.12 -6.80 -8.35
CA GLN A 76 8.17 -7.05 -9.31
C GLN A 76 8.17 -8.51 -9.76
N THR A 77 8.35 -8.71 -11.07
CA THR A 77 8.76 -9.97 -11.69
C THR A 77 10.06 -9.76 -12.46
N ASP A 78 10.53 -10.77 -13.17
CA ASP A 78 11.69 -10.64 -14.06
C ASP A 78 11.45 -9.67 -15.23
N THR A 79 10.19 -9.42 -15.62
CA THR A 79 9.82 -8.57 -16.76
C THR A 79 9.02 -7.34 -16.39
N GLU A 80 8.34 -7.35 -15.24
CA GLU A 80 7.41 -6.30 -14.84
C GLU A 80 7.83 -5.64 -13.54
N PHE A 81 7.55 -4.34 -13.44
CA PHE A 81 7.73 -3.56 -12.22
C PHE A 81 6.58 -2.57 -12.05
N PHE A 82 6.08 -2.51 -10.81
CA PHE A 82 5.07 -1.55 -10.35
C PHE A 82 5.50 -0.95 -9.01
N GLU A 83 5.32 0.35 -8.87
CA GLU A 83 5.52 1.06 -7.61
C GLU A 83 4.34 2.00 -7.36
N TYR A 84 3.67 1.83 -6.22
CA TYR A 84 2.55 2.68 -5.79
C TYR A 84 2.87 3.36 -4.49
N THR A 85 2.47 4.62 -4.36
CA THR A 85 2.52 5.39 -3.12
C THR A 85 1.10 5.69 -2.68
N VAL A 86 0.75 5.26 -1.47
CA VAL A 86 -0.61 5.30 -0.93
C VAL A 86 -0.59 5.86 0.49
N TYR A 87 -1.58 6.68 0.82
CA TYR A 87 -1.87 7.12 2.19
C TYR A 87 -3.18 6.44 2.65
N PRO A 88 -3.09 5.27 3.30
CA PRO A 88 -4.27 4.46 3.64
C PRO A 88 -5.03 4.97 4.87
N THR A 89 -6.26 4.48 5.03
CA THR A 89 -7.01 4.60 6.29
C THR A 89 -6.49 3.59 7.33
N ASP A 90 -6.81 3.83 8.61
CA ASP A 90 -6.50 2.88 9.69
C ASP A 90 -7.13 1.49 9.42
N GLU A 91 -8.36 1.45 8.91
CA GLU A 91 -9.05 0.21 8.54
C GLU A 91 -8.29 -0.56 7.44
N PHE A 92 -7.77 0.14 6.43
CA PHE A 92 -6.97 -0.50 5.38
C PHE A 92 -5.68 -1.09 5.95
N ILE A 93 -4.98 -0.35 6.83
CA ILE A 93 -3.76 -0.82 7.49
C ILE A 93 -4.04 -2.12 8.24
N ASP A 94 -5.09 -2.13 9.05
CA ASP A 94 -5.46 -3.29 9.85
C ASP A 94 -5.84 -4.50 8.95
N CYS A 95 -6.54 -4.26 7.84
CA CYS A 95 -6.86 -5.30 6.85
C CYS A 95 -5.60 -5.93 6.25
N VAL A 96 -4.62 -5.11 5.84
CA VAL A 96 -3.37 -5.61 5.25
C VAL A 96 -2.53 -6.39 6.26
N ILE A 97 -2.46 -5.93 7.52
CA ILE A 97 -1.72 -6.63 8.57
C ILE A 97 -2.37 -7.98 8.90
N TYR A 98 -3.70 -8.07 8.86
CA TYR A 98 -4.42 -9.29 9.22
C TYR A 98 -4.47 -10.33 8.08
N ASP A 99 -4.79 -9.90 6.84
CA ASP A 99 -5.00 -10.82 5.70
C ASP A 99 -3.74 -10.97 4.83
N GLU A 100 -2.72 -10.13 5.04
CA GLU A 100 -1.46 -10.10 4.25
C GLU A 100 -1.70 -10.10 2.73
N SER A 101 -2.81 -9.51 2.30
CA SER A 101 -3.24 -9.49 0.91
C SER A 101 -3.84 -8.14 0.52
N ILE A 102 -3.60 -7.76 -0.74
CA ILE A 102 -4.09 -6.51 -1.33
C ILE A 102 -4.68 -6.85 -2.69
N PHE A 103 -5.86 -6.30 -2.98
CA PHE A 103 -6.46 -6.37 -4.29
C PHE A 103 -6.12 -5.12 -5.09
N ILE A 104 -5.73 -5.29 -6.34
CA ILE A 104 -5.62 -4.22 -7.32
C ILE A 104 -6.91 -4.24 -8.13
N ILE A 105 -7.62 -3.12 -8.12
CA ILE A 105 -8.91 -2.95 -8.79
C ILE A 105 -8.84 -1.76 -9.75
N ASN A 106 -9.68 -1.77 -10.79
CA ASN A 106 -9.85 -0.59 -11.65
C ASN A 106 -10.87 0.41 -11.08
N ASP A 107 -11.11 1.50 -11.79
CA ASP A 107 -12.09 2.54 -11.44
C ASP A 107 -13.55 2.05 -11.45
N LYS A 108 -13.82 0.94 -12.12
CA LYS A 108 -15.12 0.25 -12.14
C LYS A 108 -15.27 -0.79 -11.02
N MET A 109 -14.28 -0.90 -10.13
CA MET A 109 -14.22 -1.90 -9.05
C MET A 109 -14.07 -3.34 -9.55
N ASP A 110 -13.66 -3.55 -10.79
CA ASP A 110 -13.30 -4.88 -11.29
C ASP A 110 -11.96 -5.30 -10.70
N ASN A 111 -11.88 -6.54 -10.25
CA ASN A 111 -10.64 -7.10 -9.72
C ASN A 111 -9.65 -7.42 -10.85
N LEU A 112 -8.53 -6.71 -10.89
CA LEU A 112 -7.45 -6.91 -11.85
C LEU A 112 -6.46 -7.97 -11.35
N PHE A 113 -6.09 -7.88 -10.07
CA PHE A 113 -5.07 -8.74 -9.50
C PHE A 113 -5.22 -8.85 -7.98
N ARG A 114 -5.05 -10.06 -7.45
CA ARG A 114 -4.93 -10.26 -6.00
C ARG A 114 -3.49 -10.56 -5.65
N LEU A 115 -2.86 -9.64 -4.94
CA LEU A 115 -1.53 -9.81 -4.42
C LEU A 115 -1.57 -10.57 -3.09
N ARG A 116 -0.72 -11.59 -2.97
CA ARG A 116 -0.52 -12.41 -1.77
C ARG A 116 0.97 -12.55 -1.49
N ARG A 117 1.34 -12.95 -0.26
CA ARG A 117 2.74 -13.13 0.17
C ARG A 117 3.56 -11.84 0.09
N ILE A 118 2.97 -10.76 0.58
CA ILE A 118 3.58 -9.44 0.63
C ILE A 118 4.54 -9.42 1.82
N VAL A 119 5.79 -8.97 1.62
CA VAL A 119 6.70 -8.72 2.74
C VAL A 119 6.25 -7.44 3.47
N THR A 120 5.76 -7.59 4.70
CA THR A 120 5.11 -6.52 5.49
C THR A 120 5.88 -6.13 6.76
N ASP A 121 7.01 -6.76 7.07
CA ASP A 121 7.75 -6.52 8.32
C ASP A 121 8.04 -5.04 8.60
N GLN A 122 8.44 -4.30 7.57
CA GLN A 122 8.76 -2.89 7.70
C GLN A 122 7.49 -2.04 7.87
N PHE A 123 6.41 -2.38 7.16
CA PHE A 123 5.11 -1.72 7.32
C PHE A 123 4.52 -1.88 8.73
N VAL A 124 4.58 -3.08 9.30
CA VAL A 124 4.12 -3.36 10.68
C VAL A 124 4.94 -2.54 11.70
N LYS A 125 6.26 -2.42 11.48
CA LYS A 125 7.12 -1.57 12.30
C LYS A 125 6.73 -0.11 12.19
N THR A 126 6.49 0.40 10.98
CA THR A 126 6.03 1.78 10.76
C THR A 126 4.69 2.04 11.46
N ARG A 127 3.72 1.11 11.38
CA ARG A 127 2.45 1.22 12.12
C ARG A 127 2.68 1.35 13.62
N SER A 128 3.57 0.53 14.16
CA SER A 128 3.93 0.58 15.59
C SER A 128 4.60 1.91 15.98
N GLU A 129 5.43 2.48 15.12
CA GLU A 129 6.03 3.80 15.34
C GLU A 129 5.00 4.92 15.23
N PHE A 130 4.09 4.86 14.24
CA PHE A 130 3.00 5.81 14.05
C PHE A 130 2.13 5.95 15.29
N GLU A 131 1.69 4.82 15.86
CA GLU A 131 0.87 4.80 17.08
C GLU A 131 1.59 5.41 18.29
N LYS A 132 2.89 5.11 18.45
CA LYS A 132 3.71 5.72 19.50
C LYS A 132 3.78 7.24 19.35
N PHE A 133 3.99 7.74 18.13
CA PHE A 133 4.03 9.18 17.89
C PHE A 133 2.67 9.85 18.11
N LYS A 134 1.55 9.22 17.68
CA LYS A 134 0.20 9.74 17.96
C LYS A 134 -0.05 9.89 19.46
N GLN A 135 0.33 8.88 20.25
CA GLN A 135 0.19 8.92 21.71
C GLN A 135 1.04 10.01 22.38
N MET A 136 2.21 10.34 21.83
CA MET A 136 3.06 11.42 22.35
C MET A 136 2.56 12.83 22.02
N MET A 137 1.70 12.96 20.99
CA MET A 137 1.11 14.24 20.57
C MET A 137 -0.28 14.48 21.17
N THR A 138 -0.82 13.50 21.91
CA THR A 138 -2.10 13.58 22.62
C THR A 138 -1.84 13.87 24.09
#